data_AF-A0A519QFB2-F1
#
_entry.id   AF-A0A519QFB2-F1
#
_cell.length_a   1.000
_cell.length_b   1.000
_cell.length_c   1.000
_cell.angle_alpha   90.00
_cell.angle_beta   90.00
_cell.angle_gamma   90.00
#
_symmetry.space_group_name_H-M   'P 1'
#
loop_
_entity.id
_entity.type
_entity.pdbx_description
1 polymer ?
#
loop_
_entity_poly.entity_id
_entity_poly.type
_entity_poly.pdbx_seq_one_letter_code
_entity_poly.pdbx_strand_id
1 'polypeptide(L)' 'VFSLSEIADVRLPFGLRMERDLGFRTDKALSEWTEAARRAGSILHAETRFRAEARNAGGSQLPSPDKE' A
#
# COMPACT_ATOMS: atom_id res chain seq x y z
N VAL A 1 -5.71 -19.92 -10.75
CA VAL A 1 -4.87 -19.10 -9.83
C VAL A 1 -4.12 -18.09 -10.68
N PHE A 2 -4.09 -16.82 -10.26
CA PHE A 2 -3.35 -15.76 -10.94
C PHE A 2 -1.94 -15.65 -10.34
N SER A 3 -0.88 -15.66 -11.14
CA SER A 3 0.48 -15.51 -10.62
C SER A 3 1.03 -14.12 -10.90
N LEU A 4 1.49 -13.43 -9.85
CA LEU A 4 2.21 -12.16 -9.98
C LEU A 4 3.51 -12.29 -10.79
N SER A 5 4.06 -13.50 -10.95
CA SER A 5 5.23 -13.72 -11.82
C SER A 5 4.90 -13.53 -13.30
N GLU A 6 3.68 -13.85 -13.74
CA GLU A 6 3.27 -13.73 -15.14
C GLU A 6 3.21 -12.26 -15.59
N ILE A 7 2.96 -11.33 -14.66
CA ILE A 7 2.98 -9.89 -14.93
C ILE A 7 4.37 -9.41 -15.38
N ALA A 8 5.44 -10.02 -14.87
CA ALA A 8 6.81 -9.64 -15.22
C ALA A 8 7.18 -9.95 -16.68
N ASP A 9 6.43 -10.83 -17.33
CA ASP A 9 6.63 -11.18 -18.74
C ASP A 9 5.83 -10.30 -19.70
N VAL A 10 4.96 -9.43 -19.17
CA VAL A 10 4.21 -8.45 -19.97
C VAL A 10 5.17 -7.46 -20.63
N ARG A 11 5.05 -7.34 -21.95
CA ARG A 11 5.77 -6.36 -22.76
C ARG A 11 4.93 -5.11 -22.92
N LEU A 12 5.49 -3.98 -22.49
CA LEU A 12 4.90 -2.66 -22.63
C LEU A 12 5.40 -1.99 -23.92
N PRO A 13 4.72 -0.92 -24.39
CA PRO A 13 5.22 -0.09 -25.48
C PRO A 13 6.68 0.34 -25.25
N PHE A 14 7.39 0.57 -26.36
CA PHE A 14 8.82 0.95 -26.35
C PHE A 14 9.77 -0.11 -25.77
N GLY A 15 9.34 -1.37 -25.70
CA GLY A 15 10.17 -2.47 -25.19
C GLY A 15 10.31 -2.48 -23.67
N LEU A 16 9.50 -1.70 -22.97
CA LEU A 16 9.49 -1.63 -21.51
C LEU A 16 8.94 -2.92 -20.89
N ARG A 17 9.33 -3.19 -19.65
CA ARG A 17 8.91 -4.33 -18.84
C ARG A 17 8.33 -3.81 -17.53
N MET A 18 7.47 -4.62 -16.91
CA MET A 18 7.09 -4.41 -15.52
C MET A 18 8.11 -5.07 -14.62
N GLU A 19 8.70 -4.31 -13.70
CA GLU A 19 9.56 -4.83 -12.66
C GLU A 19 8.82 -4.86 -11.33
N ARG A 20 9.06 -5.92 -10.54
CA ARG A 20 8.50 -6.03 -9.21
C ARG A 20 9.53 -5.55 -8.21
N ASP A 21 9.14 -4.62 -7.35
CA ASP A 21 9.95 -4.28 -6.18
C ASP A 21 9.91 -5.44 -5.18
N LEU A 22 11.02 -6.17 -5.07
CA LEU A 22 11.17 -7.29 -4.13
C LEU A 22 11.42 -6.84 -2.68
N GLY A 23 11.84 -5.59 -2.49
CA GLY A 23 12.02 -4.98 -1.18
C GLY A 23 10.72 -4.46 -0.58
N PHE A 24 9.69 -4.29 -1.42
CA PHE A 24 8.39 -3.80 -0.98
C PHE A 24 7.72 -4.76 -0.01
N ARG A 25 7.40 -4.27 1.19
CA ARG A 25 6.68 -5.00 2.24
C ARG A 25 5.60 -4.10 2.84
N THR A 26 4.43 -4.66 3.06
CA THR A 26 3.28 -3.95 3.60
C THR A 26 2.33 -4.95 4.26
N ASP A 27 1.59 -4.48 5.26
CA ASP A 27 0.49 -5.17 5.91
C ASP A 27 -0.86 -4.97 5.20
N LYS A 28 -0.90 -4.11 4.18
CA LYS A 28 -2.09 -3.80 3.37
C LYS A 28 -2.22 -4.70 2.16
N ALA A 29 -3.45 -4.98 1.74
CA ALA A 29 -3.67 -5.70 0.49
C ALA A 29 -3.23 -4.87 -0.73
N LEU A 30 -2.78 -5.52 -1.80
CA LEU A 30 -2.36 -4.82 -3.03
C LEU A 30 -3.51 -4.04 -3.70
N SER A 31 -4.75 -4.51 -3.53
CA SER A 31 -5.96 -3.79 -3.98
C SER A 31 -6.14 -2.46 -3.25
N GLU A 32 -5.84 -2.40 -1.96
CA GLU A 32 -5.89 -1.15 -1.18
C GLU A 32 -4.84 -0.16 -1.67
N TRP A 33 -3.62 -0.64 -1.96
CA TRP A 33 -2.58 0.19 -2.58
C TRP A 33 -2.99 0.74 -3.93
N THR A 34 -3.60 -0.10 -4.77
CA THR A 34 -4.08 0.31 -6.10
C THR A 34 -5.12 1.42 -5.98
N GLU A 35 -6.10 1.23 -5.11
CA GLU A 35 -7.17 2.20 -4.84
C GLU A 35 -6.65 3.51 -4.23
N ALA A 36 -5.76 3.41 -3.24
CA ALA A 36 -5.17 4.58 -2.59
C ALA A 36 -4.29 5.38 -3.54
N ALA A 37 -3.43 4.71 -4.32
CA ALA A 37 -2.56 5.35 -5.31
C ALA A 37 -3.39 5.99 -6.43
N ARG A 38 -4.47 5.33 -6.90
CA ARG A 38 -5.38 5.89 -7.89
C ARG A 38 -6.04 7.19 -7.41
N ARG A 39 -6.53 7.22 -6.17
CA ARG A 39 -7.11 8.43 -5.58
C ARG A 39 -6.08 9.53 -5.33
N ALA A 40 -4.87 9.17 -4.95
CA ALA A 40 -3.80 10.13 -4.66
C ALA A 40 -2.98 10.56 -5.90
N GLY A 41 -3.14 9.87 -7.03
CA GLY A 41 -2.30 10.02 -8.22
C GLY A 41 -0.83 9.65 -7.99
N SER A 42 -0.50 8.98 -6.88
CA SER A 42 0.88 8.70 -6.47
C SER A 42 0.94 7.59 -5.41
N ILE A 43 1.84 6.62 -5.60
CA ILE A 43 2.12 5.56 -4.63
C ILE A 43 2.74 6.15 -3.35
N LEU A 44 3.62 7.14 -3.46
CA LEU A 44 4.26 7.78 -2.30
C LEU A 44 3.25 8.54 -1.42
N HIS A 45 2.27 9.20 -2.04
CA HIS A 45 1.20 9.85 -1.29
C HIS A 45 0.24 8.83 -0.64
N ALA A 46 -0.04 7.71 -1.31
CA ALA A 46 -0.77 6.60 -0.70
C ALA A 46 -0.04 6.04 0.53
N GLU A 47 1.28 5.85 0.45
CA GLU A 47 2.10 5.42 1.57
C GLU A 47 2.03 6.39 2.76
N THR A 48 2.15 7.69 2.48
CA THR A 48 2.06 8.74 3.51
C THR A 48 0.73 8.66 4.26
N ARG A 49 -0.36 8.38 3.54
CA ARG A 49 -1.68 8.17 4.12
C ARG A 49 -1.73 6.92 5.01
N PHE A 50 -1.24 5.77 4.54
CA PHE A 50 -1.21 4.55 5.35
C PHE A 50 -0.39 4.72 6.63
N ARG A 51 0.75 5.41 6.54
CA ARG A 51 1.57 5.75 7.72
C ARG A 51 0.84 6.67 8.70
N ALA A 52 0.01 7.60 8.21
CA ALA A 52 -0.83 8.43 9.06
C ALA A 52 -1.94 7.62 9.74
N GLU A 53 -2.63 6.76 9.00
CA GLU A 53 -3.67 5.86 9.52
C GLU A 53 -3.10 4.92 10.60
N ALA A 54 -1.92 4.32 10.38
CA ALA A 54 -1.25 3.46 11.35
C ALA A 54 -0.89 4.21 12.65
N ARG A 55 -0.40 5.46 12.55
CA ARG A 55 -0.13 6.31 13.72
C ARG A 55 -1.40 6.61 14.52
N ASN A 56 -2.50 6.90 13.83
CA ASN A 56 -3.78 7.20 14.46
C ASN A 56 -4.39 5.96 15.14
N ALA A 57 -4.24 4.78 14.54
CA ALA A 57 -4.68 3.52 15.12
C ALA A 57 -3.90 3.19 16.41
N GLY A 58 -2.59 3.44 16.45
CA GLY A 58 -1.76 3.28 17.65
C GLY A 58 -2.03 4.31 18.75
N GLY A 59 -2.62 5.46 18.44
CA GLY A 59 -2.97 6.51 19.39
C GLY A 59 -4.34 6.35 20.08
N SER A 60 -5.16 5.39 19.66
CA SER A 60 -6.52 5.18 20.20
C SER A 60 -6.56 4.35 21.49
N GLN A 61 -5.42 3.89 22.00
CA GLN A 61 -5.33 3.12 23.24
C GLN A 61 -4.76 3.97 24.38
N LEU A 62 -5.45 5.05 24.73
CA LEU A 62 -5.38 5.59 26.08
C LEU A 62 -6.51 4.93 26.87
N PRO A 63 -6.25 4.22 27.98
CA PRO A 63 -7.32 3.74 28.84
C PRO A 63 -8.18 4.94 29.23
N SER A 64 -9.50 4.80 29.08
CA SER A 64 -10.43 5.82 29.56
C SER A 64 -10.09 6.08 31.03
N PRO A 65 -9.90 7.34 31.46
CA PRO A 65 -9.65 7.59 32.88
C PRO A 65 -10.86 7.04 33.64
N ASP A 66 -10.57 6.18 34.61
CA ASP A 66 -11.56 5.59 35.49
C ASP A 66 -12.42 6.74 36.06
N LYS A 67 -13.73 6.64 35.86
CA LYS A 67 -14.67 7.57 36.46
C LYS A 67 -14.88 7.13 37.91
N GLU A 68 -14.11 7.72 38.82
CA GLU A 68 -14.45 7.78 40.25
C GLU A 68 -15.58 8.78 40.51
#